data_AF-A0A9W7YLG1-F1
#
_entry.id   AF-A0A9W7YLG1-F1
#
_cell.length_a   1.000
_cell.length_b   1.000
_cell.length_c   1.000
_cell.angle_alpha   90.00
_cell.angle_beta   90.00
_cell.angle_gamma   90.00
#
_symmetry.space_group_name_H-M   'P 1'
#
loop_
_entity.id
_entity.type
_entity.pdbx_description
1 polymer ?
#
loop_
_entity_poly.entity_id
_entity_poly.type
_entity_poly.pdbx_seq_one_letter_code
_entity_poly.pdbx_strand_id
1 'polypeptide(L)'
;MYRSRAGTRRQTLIDLAYNPQTGLFADYHVRSGTHADVWSINSLWSFWAFSDTMPIESAHKGLQSLQELHEKFPGGLPNTYYNTTLLWDWPNVQSPMQHMAIRSAASIESHPQYRKRNGMGSVAAGIAQSTLGSAFCNWYTTGGSIDGVLNSYDQAKGNSSGSSFGSYVIGADGQITTTTDTNKDPGNYAWTNGVLLYIFDQYKPEIKIPTCPNIKLNIVDHSTPPPPTPTPTYSPPPPSPTLLPPTPTSCTAKRRCTNCKCRMKRRGLSKRSDPVHR
;
A
#
# COMPACT_ATOMS: atom_id res chain seq x y z
N MET A 1 31.59 22.19 8.61
CA MET A 1 31.54 21.09 9.61
C MET A 1 30.77 19.86 9.12
N TYR A 2 29.46 19.93 8.82
CA TYR A 2 28.67 18.72 8.45
C TYR A 2 29.12 18.02 7.16
N ARG A 3 29.50 18.76 6.11
CA ARG A 3 30.02 18.15 4.86
C ARG A 3 31.27 17.31 5.09
N SER A 4 32.21 17.80 5.89
CA SER A 4 33.43 17.06 6.25
C SER A 4 33.09 15.77 7.02
N ARG A 5 32.19 15.85 8.01
CA ARG A 5 31.72 14.66 8.75
C ARG A 5 31.04 13.63 7.85
N ALA A 6 30.22 14.07 6.89
CA ALA A 6 29.59 13.19 5.91
C ALA A 6 30.63 12.52 4.99
N GLY A 7 31.63 13.28 4.53
CA GLY A 7 32.75 12.76 3.75
C GLY A 7 33.54 11.69 4.50
N THR A 8 33.89 11.94 5.76
CA THR A 8 34.55 10.95 6.63
C THR A 8 33.69 9.69 6.78
N ARG A 9 32.40 9.82 7.09
CA ARG A 9 31.50 8.66 7.25
C ARG A 9 31.40 7.84 5.97
N ARG A 10 31.29 8.48 4.81
CA ARG A 10 31.26 7.78 3.51
C ARG A 10 32.55 7.02 3.27
N GLN A 11 33.70 7.64 3.49
CA GLN A 11 34.99 6.98 3.31
C GLN A 11 35.12 5.77 4.25
N THR A 12 34.73 5.91 5.52
CA THR A 12 34.72 4.79 6.46
C THR A 12 33.80 3.65 6.03
N LEU A 13 32.63 3.93 5.45
CA LEU A 13 31.75 2.90 4.89
C LEU A 13 32.40 2.17 3.70
N ILE A 14 33.10 2.90 2.83
CA ILE A 14 33.82 2.30 1.71
C ILE A 14 34.99 1.44 2.22
N ASP A 15 35.75 1.93 3.20
CA ASP A 15 36.93 1.22 3.70
C ASP A 15 36.56 -0.05 4.48
N LEU A 16 35.47 -0.01 5.26
CA LEU A 16 35.12 -1.10 6.17
C LEU A 16 34.05 -2.03 5.62
N ALA A 17 33.07 -1.54 4.87
CA ALA A 17 31.88 -2.32 4.50
C ALA A 17 31.85 -2.70 3.02
N TYR A 18 32.54 -1.99 2.13
CA TYR A 18 32.46 -2.25 0.69
C TYR A 18 33.39 -3.40 0.27
N ASN A 19 32.85 -4.35 -0.49
CA ASN A 19 33.60 -5.43 -1.11
C ASN A 19 33.76 -5.16 -2.63
N PRO A 20 34.97 -4.85 -3.13
CA PRO A 20 35.17 -4.51 -4.54
C PRO A 20 35.01 -5.70 -5.50
N GLN A 21 35.14 -6.94 -5.01
CA GLN A 21 34.94 -8.14 -5.82
C GLN A 21 33.46 -8.30 -6.15
N THR A 22 32.59 -8.24 -5.13
CA THR A 22 31.14 -8.42 -5.30
C THR A 22 30.41 -7.14 -5.70
N GLY A 23 30.96 -5.96 -5.39
CA GLY A 23 30.28 -4.68 -5.58
C GLY A 23 29.21 -4.37 -4.52
N LEU A 24 29.21 -5.11 -3.41
CA LEU A 24 28.20 -5.04 -2.36
C LEU A 24 28.79 -4.49 -1.06
N PHE A 25 27.94 -3.86 -0.26
CA PHE A 25 28.27 -3.52 1.13
C PHE A 25 27.87 -4.66 2.05
N ALA A 26 28.71 -5.00 3.02
CA ALA A 26 28.42 -5.97 4.06
C ALA A 26 28.52 -5.30 5.43
N ASP A 27 27.74 -5.78 6.39
CA ASP A 27 27.91 -5.36 7.77
C ASP A 27 29.33 -5.70 8.26
N TYR A 28 29.95 -4.79 9.01
CA TYR A 28 31.31 -4.98 9.52
C TYR A 28 31.28 -5.29 11.02
N HIS A 29 31.79 -6.46 11.40
CA HIS A 29 31.92 -6.86 12.78
C HIS A 29 33.12 -6.17 13.42
N VAL A 30 32.87 -5.10 14.17
CA VAL A 30 33.91 -4.27 14.81
C VAL A 30 34.83 -5.07 15.75
N ARG A 31 34.34 -6.15 16.36
CA ARG A 31 35.13 -6.98 17.29
C ARG A 31 36.11 -7.92 16.58
N SER A 32 35.67 -8.57 15.50
CA SER A 32 36.50 -9.53 14.75
C SER A 32 37.27 -8.87 13.61
N GLY A 33 36.88 -7.66 13.20
CA GLY A 33 37.46 -6.98 12.05
C GLY A 33 37.11 -7.63 10.70
N THR A 34 35.95 -8.29 10.62
CA THR A 34 35.53 -9.06 9.44
C THR A 34 34.15 -8.61 8.93
N HIS A 35 33.86 -8.87 7.66
CA HIS A 35 32.50 -8.76 7.13
C HIS A 35 31.58 -9.84 7.70
N ALA A 36 30.29 -9.53 7.76
CA ALA A 36 29.25 -10.51 8.01
C ALA A 36 29.06 -11.41 6.78
N ASP A 37 28.87 -12.71 7.00
CA ASP A 37 28.57 -13.68 5.93
C ASP A 37 27.08 -13.68 5.53
N VAL A 38 26.25 -12.93 6.26
CA VAL A 38 24.80 -12.86 6.03
C VAL A 38 24.52 -11.83 4.93
N TRP A 39 24.07 -12.32 3.78
CA TRP A 39 23.57 -11.45 2.73
C TRP A 39 22.20 -10.86 3.07
N SER A 40 22.03 -9.56 2.82
CA SER A 40 20.75 -8.88 2.84
C SER A 40 20.68 -7.83 1.71
N ILE A 41 19.46 -7.45 1.33
CA ILE A 41 19.23 -6.36 0.35
C ILE A 41 19.77 -5.00 0.83
N ASN A 42 20.06 -4.85 2.13
CA ASN A 42 20.71 -3.65 2.68
C ASN A 42 22.09 -3.41 2.09
N SER A 43 22.73 -4.47 1.57
CA SER A 43 24.01 -4.39 0.86
C SER A 43 24.02 -3.41 -0.32
N LEU A 44 22.84 -3.02 -0.80
CA LEU A 44 22.63 -2.15 -1.95
C LEU A 44 22.17 -0.74 -1.55
N TRP A 45 21.87 -0.48 -0.27
CA TRP A 45 21.30 0.79 0.19
C TRP A 45 22.26 1.97 0.10
N SER A 46 23.56 1.72 0.24
CA SER A 46 24.61 2.74 0.14
C SER A 46 24.56 3.50 -1.20
N PHE A 47 24.14 2.84 -2.28
CA PHE A 47 24.01 3.47 -3.59
C PHE A 47 22.92 4.55 -3.64
N TRP A 48 21.87 4.45 -2.83
CA TRP A 48 20.91 5.55 -2.71
C TRP A 48 21.60 6.85 -2.26
N ALA A 49 22.50 6.75 -1.27
CA ALA A 49 23.07 7.90 -0.61
C ALA A 49 24.27 8.53 -1.34
N PHE A 50 25.07 7.74 -2.07
CA PHE A 50 26.32 8.24 -2.65
C PHE A 50 26.82 7.48 -3.89
N SER A 51 25.89 6.92 -4.70
CA SER A 51 26.22 6.30 -6.01
C SER A 51 27.06 7.20 -6.92
N ASP A 52 26.84 8.51 -6.88
CA ASP A 52 27.53 9.55 -7.64
C ASP A 52 29.04 9.66 -7.33
N THR A 53 29.44 9.18 -6.17
CA THR A 53 30.85 9.18 -5.72
C THR A 53 31.50 7.80 -5.75
N MET A 54 30.74 6.76 -6.07
CA MET A 54 31.28 5.41 -6.26
C MET A 54 31.95 5.31 -7.64
N PRO A 55 33.02 4.49 -7.77
CA PRO A 55 33.52 4.14 -9.09
C PRO A 55 32.40 3.58 -9.98
N ILE A 56 32.39 3.94 -11.26
CA ILE A 56 31.33 3.55 -12.20
C ILE A 56 31.16 2.02 -12.28
N GLU A 57 32.25 1.27 -12.21
CA GLU A 57 32.19 -0.20 -12.18
C GLU A 57 31.49 -0.73 -10.93
N SER A 58 31.71 -0.08 -9.78
CA SER A 58 31.05 -0.45 -8.51
C SER A 58 29.54 -0.24 -8.57
N ALA A 59 29.10 0.90 -9.08
CA ALA A 59 27.68 1.16 -9.22
C ALA A 59 27.04 0.35 -10.37
N HIS A 60 27.79 -0.06 -11.40
CA HIS A 60 27.29 -1.05 -12.39
C HIS A 60 27.01 -2.40 -11.72
N LYS A 61 27.93 -2.90 -10.88
CA LYS A 61 27.70 -4.14 -10.12
C LYS A 61 26.49 -4.06 -9.20
N GLY A 62 26.32 -2.94 -8.51
CA GLY A 62 25.15 -2.70 -7.66
C GLY A 62 23.83 -2.74 -8.44
N LEU A 63 23.77 -2.08 -9.59
CA LEU A 63 22.58 -2.09 -10.45
C LEU A 63 22.31 -3.49 -11.04
N GLN A 64 23.36 -4.18 -11.48
CA GLN A 64 23.27 -5.56 -11.96
C GLN A 64 22.72 -6.50 -10.88
N SER A 65 23.21 -6.37 -9.64
CA SER A 65 22.68 -7.16 -8.51
C SER A 65 21.20 -6.89 -8.24
N LEU A 66 20.75 -5.63 -8.36
CA LEU A 66 19.32 -5.29 -8.25
C LEU A 66 18.49 -5.90 -9.39
N GLN A 67 19.02 -5.90 -10.61
CA GLN A 67 18.38 -6.52 -11.76
C GLN A 67 18.27 -8.04 -11.58
N GLU A 68 19.35 -8.73 -11.22
CA GLU A 68 19.37 -10.18 -10.98
C GLU A 68 18.40 -10.58 -9.86
N LEU A 69 18.32 -9.79 -8.79
CA LEU A 69 17.34 -9.98 -7.72
C LEU A 69 15.91 -9.86 -8.24
N HIS A 70 15.63 -8.83 -9.04
CA HIS A 70 14.30 -8.60 -9.58
C HIS A 70 13.86 -9.71 -10.55
N GLU A 71 14.76 -10.18 -11.40
CA GLU A 71 14.52 -11.32 -12.31
C GLU A 71 14.25 -12.61 -11.53
N LYS A 72 14.99 -12.84 -10.43
CA LYS A 72 14.82 -14.01 -9.57
C LYS A 72 13.58 -13.95 -8.69
N PHE A 73 13.16 -12.76 -8.27
CA PHE A 73 12.03 -12.54 -7.35
C PHE A 73 11.05 -11.50 -7.92
N PRO A 74 10.25 -11.87 -8.94
CA PRO A 74 9.37 -10.94 -9.63
C PRO A 74 8.22 -10.41 -8.76
N GLY A 75 7.90 -11.08 -7.64
CA GLY A 75 6.89 -10.61 -6.67
C GLY A 75 7.42 -9.60 -5.64
N GLY A 76 8.72 -9.30 -5.63
CA GLY A 76 9.34 -8.40 -4.65
C GLY A 76 10.65 -8.97 -4.12
N LEU A 77 11.61 -8.08 -3.89
CA LEU A 77 12.96 -8.47 -3.53
C LEU A 77 12.99 -8.94 -2.07
N PRO A 78 13.65 -10.06 -1.76
CA PRO A 78 13.67 -10.59 -0.41
C PRO A 78 14.60 -9.77 0.48
N ASN A 79 14.30 -9.71 1.77
CA ASN A 79 15.15 -8.97 2.72
C ASN A 79 16.52 -9.65 2.90
N THR A 80 16.52 -10.98 2.97
CA THR A 80 17.68 -11.87 3.04
C THR A 80 17.40 -13.13 2.20
N TYR A 81 18.32 -14.10 2.15
CA TYR A 81 18.06 -15.41 1.56
C TYR A 81 17.72 -16.50 2.58
N TYR A 82 17.63 -16.16 3.87
CA TYR A 82 17.51 -17.14 4.94
C TYR A 82 16.04 -17.32 5.33
N ASN A 83 15.58 -18.56 5.42
CA ASN A 83 14.26 -18.88 5.97
C ASN A 83 14.34 -19.10 7.48
N THR A 84 14.43 -18.01 8.24
CA THR A 84 14.55 -18.09 9.71
C THR A 84 13.21 -18.07 10.42
N THR A 85 12.10 -17.92 9.69
CA THR A 85 10.75 -17.58 10.19
C THR A 85 10.61 -16.20 10.82
N LEU A 86 11.68 -15.40 10.87
CA LEU A 86 11.64 -14.02 11.35
C LEU A 86 11.03 -13.08 10.30
N LEU A 87 10.42 -11.99 10.79
CA LEU A 87 9.68 -11.02 9.97
C LEU A 87 10.54 -10.31 8.92
N TRP A 88 11.84 -10.15 9.19
CA TRP A 88 12.79 -9.44 8.32
C TRP A 88 13.67 -10.37 7.48
N ASP A 89 13.26 -11.63 7.36
CA ASP A 89 13.95 -12.67 6.59
C ASP A 89 13.02 -13.28 5.55
N TRP A 90 13.61 -13.97 4.57
CA TRP A 90 12.84 -14.67 3.54
C TRP A 90 11.86 -15.67 4.19
N PRO A 91 10.64 -15.87 3.66
CA PRO A 91 10.07 -15.32 2.42
C PRO A 91 9.34 -13.97 2.58
N ASN A 92 9.49 -13.28 3.72
CA ASN A 92 8.83 -12.00 3.93
C ASN A 92 9.47 -10.90 3.07
N VAL A 93 8.61 -10.09 2.46
CA VAL A 93 8.96 -8.88 1.73
C VAL A 93 8.41 -7.67 2.48
N GLN A 94 9.26 -6.66 2.67
CA GLN A 94 8.95 -5.46 3.45
C GLN A 94 9.01 -4.23 2.55
N SER A 95 7.96 -3.41 2.56
CA SER A 95 7.85 -2.20 1.71
C SER A 95 9.02 -1.22 1.84
N PRO A 96 9.57 -0.94 3.05
CA PRO A 96 10.74 -0.07 3.18
C PRO A 96 11.96 -0.59 2.42
N MET A 97 12.13 -1.91 2.37
CA MET A 97 13.27 -2.55 1.70
C MET A 97 13.14 -2.40 0.18
N GLN A 98 11.92 -2.53 -0.35
CA GLN A 98 11.63 -2.27 -1.76
C GLN A 98 11.89 -0.81 -2.13
N HIS A 99 11.45 0.12 -1.29
CA HIS A 99 11.70 1.55 -1.51
C HIS A 99 13.18 1.86 -1.60
N MET A 100 13.98 1.33 -0.68
CA MET A 100 15.43 1.52 -0.71
C MET A 100 16.08 0.92 -1.95
N ALA A 101 15.62 -0.26 -2.41
CA ALA A 101 16.08 -0.85 -3.67
C ALA A 101 15.75 0.03 -4.89
N ILE A 102 14.52 0.53 -4.99
CA ILE A 102 14.08 1.45 -6.06
C ILE A 102 14.93 2.73 -6.03
N ARG A 103 15.13 3.32 -4.84
CA ARG A 103 15.92 4.55 -4.65
C ARG A 103 17.38 4.35 -5.01
N SER A 104 17.97 3.20 -4.67
CA SER A 104 19.34 2.86 -5.06
C SER A 104 19.47 2.70 -6.57
N ALA A 105 18.58 1.93 -7.21
CA ALA A 105 18.60 1.77 -8.67
C ALA A 105 18.45 3.12 -9.39
N ALA A 106 17.45 3.93 -9.00
CA ALA A 106 17.20 5.23 -9.61
C ALA A 106 18.37 6.19 -9.42
N SER A 107 19.02 6.17 -8.25
CA SER A 107 20.21 6.97 -7.97
C SER A 107 21.35 6.63 -8.94
N ILE A 108 21.61 5.35 -9.15
CA ILE A 108 22.62 4.88 -10.11
C ILE A 108 22.24 5.27 -11.55
N GLU A 109 21.01 4.97 -11.98
CA GLU A 109 20.51 5.23 -13.33
C GLU A 109 20.49 6.72 -13.70
N SER A 110 20.34 7.60 -12.71
CA SER A 110 20.35 9.06 -12.92
C SER A 110 21.72 9.60 -13.33
N HIS A 111 22.80 8.85 -13.09
CA HIS A 111 24.15 9.35 -13.31
C HIS A 111 24.49 9.38 -14.82
N PRO A 112 25.01 10.50 -15.36
CA PRO A 112 25.14 10.71 -16.82
C PRO A 112 25.94 9.66 -17.58
N GLN A 113 26.89 9.01 -16.90
CA GLN A 113 27.70 7.94 -17.48
C GLN A 113 26.90 6.65 -17.70
N TYR A 114 25.86 6.39 -16.90
CA TYR A 114 24.94 5.26 -17.09
C TYR A 114 23.96 5.53 -18.23
N ARG A 115 23.38 6.74 -18.27
CA ARG A 115 22.38 7.11 -19.28
C ARG A 115 22.87 6.96 -20.73
N LYS A 116 24.19 6.98 -20.96
CA LYS A 116 24.81 6.79 -22.29
C LYS A 116 24.89 5.32 -22.73
N ARG A 117 24.64 4.37 -21.84
CA ARG A 117 24.79 2.94 -22.08
C ARG A 117 23.43 2.29 -21.83
N ASN A 118 22.81 1.81 -22.91
CA ASN A 118 21.68 0.86 -22.95
C ASN A 118 20.29 1.44 -23.21
N GLY A 119 19.69 0.99 -24.32
CA GLY A 119 18.24 0.96 -24.54
C GLY A 119 17.56 -0.16 -23.75
N MET A 120 18.02 -0.41 -22.51
CA MET A 120 17.44 -1.38 -21.58
C MET A 120 16.50 -0.64 -20.64
N GLY A 121 15.34 -1.22 -20.33
CA GLY A 121 14.36 -0.58 -19.43
C GLY A 121 14.94 -0.28 -18.04
N SER A 122 14.38 0.69 -17.33
CA SER A 122 14.82 1.04 -15.97
C SER A 122 14.58 -0.12 -15.00
N VAL A 123 15.64 -0.54 -14.30
CA VAL A 123 15.61 -1.51 -13.20
C VAL A 123 14.78 -0.93 -12.05
N ALA A 124 14.93 0.37 -11.76
CA ALA A 124 14.15 1.04 -10.72
C ALA A 124 12.65 0.98 -11.02
N ALA A 125 12.26 1.23 -12.28
CA ALA A 125 10.87 1.15 -12.73
C ALA A 125 10.33 -0.29 -12.70
N GLY A 126 11.14 -1.28 -13.07
CA GLY A 126 10.79 -2.71 -12.95
C GLY A 126 10.47 -3.11 -11.51
N ILE A 127 11.37 -2.76 -10.57
CA ILE A 127 11.17 -3.03 -9.14
C ILE A 127 9.93 -2.29 -8.61
N ALA A 128 9.73 -1.03 -9.02
CA ALA A 128 8.55 -0.24 -8.67
C ALA A 128 7.25 -0.88 -9.18
N GLN A 129 7.23 -1.34 -10.42
CA GLN A 129 6.09 -2.03 -11.03
C GLN A 129 5.75 -3.32 -10.30
N SER A 130 6.74 -4.14 -9.95
CA SER A 130 6.51 -5.37 -9.17
C SER A 130 6.04 -5.08 -7.75
N THR A 131 6.61 -4.07 -7.09
CA THR A 131 6.20 -3.67 -5.73
C THR A 131 4.74 -3.22 -5.73
N LEU A 132 4.35 -2.37 -6.69
CA LEU A 132 2.96 -1.95 -6.88
C LEU A 132 2.06 -3.14 -7.22
N GLY A 133 2.51 -4.01 -8.12
CA GLY A 133 1.75 -5.17 -8.57
C GLY A 133 1.43 -6.12 -7.42
N SER A 134 2.44 -6.47 -6.62
CA SER A 134 2.28 -7.34 -5.46
C SER A 134 1.40 -6.73 -4.39
N ALA A 135 1.57 -5.43 -4.09
CA ALA A 135 0.72 -4.74 -3.13
C ALA A 135 -0.75 -4.70 -3.60
N PHE A 136 -0.98 -4.39 -4.87
CA PHE A 136 -2.32 -4.41 -5.47
C PHE A 136 -2.95 -5.79 -5.41
N CYS A 137 -2.21 -6.83 -5.82
CA CYS A 137 -2.74 -8.19 -5.83
C CYS A 137 -3.07 -8.68 -4.43
N ASN A 138 -2.23 -8.35 -3.45
CA ASN A 138 -2.49 -8.68 -2.06
C ASN A 138 -3.74 -7.95 -1.51
N TRP A 139 -3.92 -6.68 -1.85
CA TRP A 139 -5.13 -5.92 -1.52
C TRP A 139 -6.37 -6.48 -2.22
N TYR A 140 -6.26 -6.87 -3.48
CA TYR A 140 -7.37 -7.39 -4.26
C TYR A 140 -7.83 -8.78 -3.76
N THR A 141 -6.90 -9.68 -3.44
CA THR A 141 -7.21 -11.04 -2.92
C THR A 141 -7.78 -11.05 -1.52
N THR A 142 -7.72 -9.92 -0.82
CA THR A 142 -8.23 -9.77 0.56
C THR A 142 -9.52 -8.96 0.64
N GLY A 143 -10.14 -8.65 -0.51
CA GLY A 143 -11.46 -8.01 -0.58
C GLY A 143 -11.43 -6.56 -1.07
N GLY A 144 -10.31 -6.13 -1.64
CA GLY A 144 -10.17 -4.82 -2.27
C GLY A 144 -11.16 -4.61 -3.41
N SER A 145 -11.83 -3.46 -3.41
CA SER A 145 -12.75 -3.03 -4.46
C SER A 145 -12.69 -1.51 -4.62
N ILE A 146 -13.10 -1.03 -5.80
CA ILE A 146 -13.25 0.39 -6.11
C ILE A 146 -14.65 0.56 -6.67
N ASP A 147 -15.48 1.33 -5.97
CA ASP A 147 -16.87 1.57 -6.39
C ASP A 147 -16.92 2.11 -7.83
N GLY A 148 -17.77 1.48 -8.64
CA GLY A 148 -17.88 1.79 -10.06
C GLY A 148 -16.64 1.52 -10.92
N VAL A 149 -15.59 0.84 -10.44
CA VAL A 149 -14.38 0.57 -11.26
C VAL A 149 -13.94 -0.89 -11.17
N LEU A 150 -13.90 -1.46 -9.98
CA LEU A 150 -13.39 -2.80 -9.73
C LEU A 150 -14.20 -3.49 -8.63
N ASN A 151 -14.92 -4.54 -9.00
CA ASN A 151 -15.58 -5.40 -8.02
C ASN A 151 -14.54 -6.26 -7.30
N SER A 152 -14.83 -6.65 -6.05
CA SER A 152 -13.96 -7.54 -5.27
C SER A 152 -13.75 -8.89 -5.98
N TYR A 153 -12.63 -9.53 -5.67
CA TYR A 153 -12.38 -10.91 -6.07
C TYR A 153 -13.37 -11.88 -5.38
N ASP A 154 -13.99 -12.77 -6.14
CA ASP A 154 -15.06 -13.67 -5.64
C ASP A 154 -14.57 -14.65 -4.56
N GLN A 155 -13.29 -15.04 -4.63
CA GLN A 155 -12.67 -15.94 -3.64
C GLN A 155 -11.80 -15.18 -2.64
N ALA A 156 -12.05 -13.87 -2.45
CA ALA A 156 -11.30 -13.08 -1.50
C ALA A 156 -11.33 -13.72 -0.10
N LYS A 157 -10.14 -13.89 0.49
CA LYS A 157 -9.97 -14.46 1.84
C LYS A 157 -9.58 -13.34 2.80
N GLY A 158 -10.57 -12.55 3.22
CA GLY A 158 -10.38 -11.43 4.16
C GLY A 158 -11.61 -10.51 4.21
N ASN A 159 -11.75 -9.75 5.29
CA ASN A 159 -12.73 -8.65 5.40
C ASN A 159 -12.07 -7.26 5.26
N SER A 160 -10.83 -7.23 4.77
CA SER A 160 -9.94 -6.07 4.84
C SER A 160 -10.12 -5.17 3.61
N SER A 161 -11.38 -4.88 3.26
CA SER A 161 -11.75 -4.02 2.13
C SER A 161 -11.14 -2.63 2.31
N GLY A 162 -9.92 -2.42 1.78
CA GLY A 162 -9.23 -1.14 1.82
C GLY A 162 -7.89 -1.11 2.57
N SER A 163 -7.45 -2.21 3.19
CA SER A 163 -6.22 -2.16 3.99
C SER A 163 -4.95 -2.40 3.19
N SER A 164 -3.92 -1.61 3.49
CA SER A 164 -2.54 -1.88 3.06
C SER A 164 -1.82 -2.75 4.08
N PHE A 165 -0.99 -3.69 3.62
CA PHE A 165 -0.28 -4.64 4.50
C PHE A 165 1.19 -4.26 4.70
N GLY A 166 1.72 -4.60 5.88
CA GLY A 166 3.08 -4.24 6.27
C GLY A 166 4.12 -5.07 5.59
N SER A 167 3.79 -6.34 5.44
CA SER A 167 4.59 -7.35 4.77
C SER A 167 3.70 -8.33 4.04
N TYR A 168 4.32 -9.04 3.10
CA TYR A 168 3.71 -10.16 2.42
C TYR A 168 4.75 -11.24 2.21
N VAL A 169 4.28 -12.47 2.03
CA VAL A 169 5.09 -13.64 1.71
C VAL A 169 4.87 -13.99 0.25
N ILE A 170 5.95 -14.31 -0.44
CA ILE A 170 5.91 -14.89 -1.77
C ILE A 170 6.14 -16.39 -1.62
N GLY A 171 5.11 -17.18 -1.89
CA GLY A 171 5.21 -18.63 -1.97
C GLY A 171 6.10 -19.09 -3.12
N ALA A 172 6.61 -20.32 -3.05
CA ALA A 172 7.40 -20.90 -4.13
C ALA A 172 6.61 -21.07 -5.45
N ASP A 173 5.28 -21.07 -5.35
CA ASP A 173 4.30 -21.08 -6.45
C ASP A 173 3.97 -19.66 -6.96
N GLY A 174 4.62 -18.63 -6.42
CA GLY A 174 4.36 -17.22 -6.74
C GLY A 174 3.11 -16.66 -6.09
N GLN A 175 2.42 -17.42 -5.21
CA GLN A 175 1.26 -16.91 -4.48
C GLN A 175 1.70 -15.87 -3.45
N ILE A 176 0.95 -14.78 -3.38
CA ILE A 176 1.19 -13.71 -2.41
C ILE A 176 0.23 -13.91 -1.24
N THR A 177 0.78 -14.07 -0.04
CA THR A 177 0.00 -14.15 1.20
C THR A 177 0.35 -12.98 2.10
N THR A 178 -0.66 -12.35 2.68
CA THR A 178 -0.46 -11.29 3.66
C THR A 178 0.22 -11.84 4.92
N THR A 179 1.18 -11.09 5.46
CA THR A 179 1.66 -11.29 6.82
C THR A 179 1.54 -9.98 7.61
N THR A 180 1.20 -10.08 8.90
CA THR A 180 1.15 -8.95 9.81
C THR A 180 2.04 -9.23 11.03
N ASP A 181 2.65 -8.19 11.58
CA ASP A 181 3.42 -8.27 12.82
C ASP A 181 2.53 -8.49 14.06
N THR A 182 1.23 -8.22 13.92
CA THR A 182 0.26 -8.25 14.99
C THR A 182 -1.01 -8.98 14.54
N ASN A 183 -1.50 -9.88 15.39
CA ASN A 183 -2.81 -10.52 15.28
C ASN A 183 -3.98 -9.52 15.46
N LYS A 184 -3.75 -8.20 15.39
CA LYS A 184 -4.69 -7.18 15.87
C LYS A 184 -4.84 -5.91 15.01
N ASP A 185 -4.02 -5.67 14.00
CA ASP A 185 -4.24 -4.51 13.12
C ASP A 185 -3.99 -4.85 11.64
N PRO A 186 -5.03 -5.30 10.92
CA PRO A 186 -4.93 -5.59 9.49
C PRO A 186 -5.03 -4.30 8.64
N GLY A 187 -4.96 -3.09 9.22
CA GLY A 187 -5.58 -1.91 8.64
C GLY A 187 -4.70 -0.91 7.88
N ASN A 188 -3.53 -0.56 8.41
CA ASN A 188 -2.95 0.73 8.01
C ASN A 188 -1.43 0.80 8.15
N TYR A 189 -0.71 0.01 7.37
CA TYR A 189 0.74 0.07 7.33
C TYR A 189 1.24 1.32 6.57
N ALA A 190 1.51 2.37 7.34
CA ALA A 190 1.91 3.69 6.85
C ALA A 190 3.08 3.65 5.85
N TRP A 191 4.05 2.74 6.05
CA TRP A 191 5.16 2.61 5.11
C TRP A 191 4.70 2.10 3.73
N THR A 192 3.70 1.22 3.65
CA THR A 192 3.30 0.61 2.38
C THR A 192 2.56 1.66 1.57
N ASN A 193 1.64 2.38 2.21
CA ASN A 193 0.96 3.52 1.61
C ASN A 193 1.95 4.59 1.15
N GLY A 194 2.93 4.95 1.99
CA GLY A 194 3.94 5.93 1.62
C GLY A 194 4.77 5.51 0.40
N VAL A 195 5.17 4.24 0.34
CA VAL A 195 5.94 3.70 -0.79
C VAL A 195 5.10 3.64 -2.07
N LEU A 196 3.82 3.27 -1.99
CA LEU A 196 2.93 3.26 -3.16
C LEU A 196 2.67 4.68 -3.69
N LEU A 197 2.45 5.66 -2.80
CA LEU A 197 2.32 7.07 -3.20
C LEU A 197 3.61 7.59 -3.87
N TYR A 198 4.78 7.25 -3.32
CA TYR A 198 6.07 7.55 -3.93
C TYR A 198 6.19 6.92 -5.33
N ILE A 199 5.81 5.66 -5.48
CA ILE A 199 5.86 4.96 -6.78
C ILE A 199 4.96 5.67 -7.79
N PHE A 200 3.72 6.00 -7.42
CA PHE A 200 2.80 6.72 -8.30
C PHE A 200 3.32 8.10 -8.71
N ASP A 201 3.92 8.85 -7.80
CA ASP A 201 4.47 10.17 -8.10
C ASP A 201 5.67 10.11 -9.04
N GLN A 202 6.59 9.17 -8.82
CA GLN A 202 7.86 9.11 -9.54
C GLN A 202 7.80 8.32 -10.86
N TYR A 203 6.96 7.29 -10.94
CA TYR A 203 6.94 6.33 -12.05
C TYR A 203 5.61 6.31 -12.83
N LYS A 204 4.73 7.31 -12.62
CA LYS A 204 3.45 7.45 -13.35
C LYS A 204 3.50 7.12 -14.85
N PRO A 205 4.45 7.62 -15.66
CA PRO A 205 4.45 7.35 -17.10
C PRO A 205 4.84 5.91 -17.46
N GLU A 206 5.44 5.16 -16.54
CA GLU A 206 5.98 3.81 -16.77
C GLU A 206 5.10 2.71 -16.15
N ILE A 207 4.29 3.06 -15.14
CA ILE A 207 3.41 2.13 -14.44
C ILE A 207 2.28 1.66 -15.35
N LYS A 208 2.11 0.34 -15.40
CA LYS A 208 1.01 -0.38 -16.02
C LYS A 208 0.03 -0.87 -14.96
N ILE A 209 -1.21 -1.09 -15.38
CA ILE A 209 -2.23 -1.74 -14.55
C ILE A 209 -1.67 -3.11 -14.08
N PRO A 210 -1.62 -3.37 -12.76
CA PRO A 210 -1.17 -4.64 -12.23
C PRO A 210 -1.92 -5.84 -12.80
N THR A 211 -1.19 -6.92 -13.05
CA THR A 211 -1.76 -8.23 -13.39
C THR A 211 -1.48 -9.20 -12.25
N CYS A 212 -2.53 -9.83 -11.73
CA CYS A 212 -2.39 -10.81 -10.65
C CYS A 212 -2.29 -12.23 -11.22
N PRO A 213 -1.24 -13.00 -10.88
CA PRO A 213 -1.09 -14.37 -11.37
C PRO A 213 -2.34 -15.21 -11.04
N ASN A 214 -2.89 -15.88 -12.04
CA ASN A 214 -4.06 -16.77 -11.92
C ASN A 214 -5.35 -16.10 -11.44
N ILE A 215 -5.43 -14.76 -11.46
CA ILE A 215 -6.61 -14.01 -11.02
C ILE A 215 -7.05 -13.06 -12.12
N LYS A 216 -8.30 -13.20 -12.56
CA LYS A 216 -8.93 -12.25 -13.49
C LYS A 216 -9.50 -11.08 -12.68
N LEU A 217 -9.19 -9.85 -13.10
CA LEU A 217 -9.74 -8.64 -12.47
C LEU A 217 -11.21 -8.45 -12.87
N ASN A 218 -12.07 -8.21 -11.89
CA ASN A 218 -13.51 -7.99 -12.07
C ASN A 218 -13.79 -6.50 -12.35
N ILE A 219 -13.26 -5.98 -13.47
CA ILE A 219 -13.42 -4.58 -13.87
C ILE A 219 -14.89 -4.32 -14.23
N VAL A 220 -15.46 -3.23 -13.69
CA VAL A 220 -16.84 -2.81 -13.98
C VAL A 220 -16.90 -2.26 -15.40
N ASP A 221 -17.72 -2.88 -16.25
CA ASP A 221 -17.93 -2.42 -17.62
C ASP A 221 -19.11 -1.42 -17.66
N HIS A 222 -18.78 -0.14 -17.90
CA HIS A 222 -19.78 0.93 -18.07
C HIS A 222 -20.41 0.96 -19.47
N SER A 223 -20.07 0.02 -20.36
CA SER A 223 -20.70 -0.05 -21.69
C SER A 223 -22.12 -0.62 -21.66
N THR A 224 -22.58 -1.14 -20.53
CA THR A 224 -23.95 -1.62 -20.34
C THR A 224 -24.79 -0.58 -19.59
N PRO A 225 -25.85 -0.01 -20.19
CA PRO A 225 -26.78 0.83 -19.46
C PRO A 225 -27.35 0.06 -18.27
N PRO A 226 -27.62 0.72 -17.12
CA PRO A 226 -28.30 0.05 -16.02
C PRO A 226 -29.61 -0.56 -16.52
N PRO A 227 -29.98 -1.78 -16.08
CA PRO A 227 -31.26 -2.37 -16.44
C PRO A 227 -32.37 -1.38 -16.12
N PRO A 228 -33.38 -1.23 -17.00
CA PRO A 228 -34.46 -0.27 -16.78
C PRO A 228 -35.07 -0.53 -15.41
N THR A 229 -35.13 0.52 -14.59
CA THR A 229 -35.78 0.46 -13.28
C THR A 229 -37.17 -0.16 -13.48
N PRO A 230 -37.53 -1.25 -12.78
CA PRO A 230 -38.84 -1.85 -12.93
C PRO A 230 -39.89 -0.79 -12.62
N THR A 231 -40.74 -0.51 -13.61
CA THR A 231 -41.87 0.41 -13.47
C THR A 231 -42.68 -0.04 -12.26
N PRO A 232 -42.93 0.82 -11.26
CA PRO A 232 -43.75 0.42 -10.12
C PRO A 232 -45.12 0.00 -10.61
N THR A 233 -45.43 -1.29 -10.47
CA THR A 233 -46.75 -1.84 -10.77
C THR A 233 -47.72 -1.21 -9.77
N TYR A 234 -48.55 -0.29 -10.27
CA TYR A 234 -49.56 0.36 -9.46
C TYR A 234 -50.67 -0.65 -9.14
N SER A 235 -50.61 -1.26 -7.95
CA SER A 235 -51.75 -2.00 -7.41
C SER A 235 -52.79 -1.00 -6.93
N PRO A 236 -54.04 -1.05 -7.44
CA PRO A 236 -55.09 -0.16 -6.94
C PRO A 236 -55.33 -0.42 -5.45
N PRO A 237 -55.60 0.63 -4.65
CA PRO A 237 -55.88 0.47 -3.24
C PRO A 237 -57.15 -0.36 -3.02
N PRO A 238 -57.20 -1.18 -1.96
CA PRO A 238 -58.40 -1.93 -1.62
C PRO A 238 -59.57 -0.98 -1.29
N PRO A 239 -60.83 -1.39 -1.57
CA PRO A 239 -61.99 -0.54 -1.31
C PRO A 239 -62.08 -0.19 0.18
N SER A 240 -62.39 1.09 0.46
CA SER A 240 -62.54 1.59 1.83
C SER A 240 -63.65 0.85 2.58
N PRO A 241 -63.45 0.50 3.86
CA PRO A 241 -64.49 -0.13 4.67
C PRO A 241 -65.63 0.85 4.94
N THR A 242 -66.85 0.38 4.70
CA THR A 242 -68.10 1.11 5.00
C THR A 242 -68.19 1.33 6.51
N LEU A 243 -68.25 2.60 6.93
CA LEU A 243 -68.44 2.98 8.33
C LEU A 243 -69.85 2.60 8.78
N LEU A 244 -69.93 1.76 9.82
CA LEU A 244 -71.18 1.50 10.55
C LEU A 244 -71.54 2.71 11.43
N PRO A 245 -72.84 3.01 11.61
CA PRO A 245 -73.28 4.13 12.44
C PRO A 245 -72.99 3.87 13.93
N PRO A 246 -72.75 4.94 14.73
CA PRO A 246 -72.40 4.81 16.14
C PRO A 246 -73.60 4.39 16.98
N THR A 247 -73.40 3.39 17.85
CA THR A 247 -74.31 2.99 18.92
C THR A 247 -74.28 4.03 20.07
N PRO A 248 -75.43 4.39 20.66
CA PRO A 248 -75.46 5.40 21.73
C PRO A 248 -74.83 4.88 23.03
N THR A 249 -73.96 5.70 23.61
CA THR A 249 -73.24 5.42 24.87
C THR A 249 -74.11 5.77 26.08
N SER A 250 -74.27 4.85 27.03
CA SER A 250 -74.81 5.16 28.35
C SER A 250 -73.71 5.74 29.25
N CYS A 251 -73.92 6.94 29.78
CA CYS A 251 -73.09 7.53 30.82
C CYS A 251 -73.20 6.75 32.14
N THR A 252 -72.07 6.41 32.74
CA THR A 252 -71.95 6.33 34.20
C THR A 252 -70.65 6.97 34.66
N ALA A 253 -70.81 7.96 35.54
CA ALA A 253 -69.75 8.78 36.08
C ALA A 253 -68.88 8.01 37.09
N LYS A 254 -67.56 8.23 37.05
CA LYS A 254 -66.72 8.34 38.26
C LYS A 254 -65.35 8.98 37.96
N ARG A 255 -65.26 10.24 38.38
CA ARG A 255 -64.10 11.05 38.82
C ARG A 255 -62.70 10.41 38.72
N ARG A 256 -61.77 11.10 38.05
CA ARG A 256 -60.70 11.92 38.66
C ARG A 256 -59.93 12.68 37.58
N CYS A 257 -59.97 14.01 37.67
CA CYS A 257 -59.03 14.90 37.01
C CYS A 257 -57.70 14.92 37.79
N THR A 258 -56.58 14.88 37.08
CA THR A 258 -55.35 15.58 37.49
C THR A 258 -54.61 16.06 36.24
N ASN A 259 -54.28 17.35 36.27
CA ASN A 259 -53.64 18.19 35.27
C ASN A 259 -52.27 17.67 34.78
N CYS A 260 -51.93 17.95 33.52
CA CYS A 260 -51.00 19.05 33.19
C CYS A 260 -50.82 19.25 31.67
N LYS A 261 -51.07 20.49 31.24
CA LYS A 261 -50.81 21.03 29.90
C LYS A 261 -49.39 21.62 29.82
N CYS A 262 -48.80 21.47 28.62
CA CYS A 262 -47.97 22.43 27.87
C CYS A 262 -46.70 23.04 28.52
N ARG A 263 -45.58 23.02 27.77
CA ARG A 263 -45.17 24.14 26.87
C ARG A 263 -43.72 23.96 26.36
N MET A 264 -43.57 23.91 25.03
CA MET A 264 -42.29 24.08 24.33
C MET A 264 -41.70 25.47 24.57
N LYS A 265 -40.38 25.56 24.79
CA LYS A 265 -39.62 26.81 24.75
C LYS A 265 -38.45 26.66 23.78
N ARG A 266 -38.55 27.33 22.63
CA ARG A 266 -37.44 27.58 21.70
C ARG A 266 -36.40 28.48 22.36
N ARG A 267 -35.11 28.19 22.19
CA ARG A 267 -34.02 29.16 22.29
C ARG A 267 -33.14 29.01 21.05
N GLY A 268 -33.14 30.05 20.21
CA GLY A 268 -32.14 30.24 19.17
C GLY A 268 -30.89 30.90 19.76
N LEU A 269 -29.74 30.62 19.16
CA LEU A 269 -28.52 31.39 19.33
C LEU A 269 -27.89 31.61 17.94
N SER A 270 -27.57 32.88 17.73
CA SER A 270 -27.18 33.53 16.49
C SER A 270 -25.71 33.30 16.14
N LYS A 271 -25.45 33.25 14.84
CA LYS A 271 -24.14 33.42 14.19
C LYS A 271 -23.48 34.73 14.59
N ARG A 272 -22.14 34.75 14.68
CA ARG A 272 -21.31 35.93 14.40
C ARG A 272 -19.97 35.48 13.79
N SER A 273 -19.64 36.16 12.70
CA SER A 273 -18.47 36.07 11.83
C SER A 273 -17.29 36.89 12.36
N ASP A 274 -16.09 36.52 11.88
CA ASP A 274 -14.76 37.14 12.12
C ASP A 274 -14.67 38.64 11.80
N PRO A 275 -13.54 39.30 12.12
CA PRO A 275 -12.51 39.40 11.07
C PRO A 275 -11.03 39.37 11.52
N VAL A 276 -10.23 39.03 10.51
CA VAL A 276 -8.78 39.17 10.29
C VAL A 276 -8.22 40.57 10.56
N HIS A 277 -7.03 40.66 11.17
CA HIS A 277 -6.00 41.64 10.76
C HIS A 277 -4.58 41.32 11.28
N ARG A 278 -3.64 41.33 10.31
CA ARG A 278 -2.20 41.65 10.33
C ARG A 278 -1.23 40.83 11.18
#